data_AF-A0A8T8I479-F1
#
_entry.id   AF-A0A8T8I479-F1
#
_cell.length_a   1.000
_cell.length_b   1.000
_cell.length_c   1.000
_cell.angle_alpha   90.00
_cell.angle_beta   90.00
_cell.angle_gamma   90.00
#
_symmetry.space_group_name_H-M   'P 1'
#
loop_
_entity.id
_entity.type
_entity.pdbx_description
1 polymer ?
#
loop_
_entity_poly.entity_id
_entity_poly.type
_entity_poly.pdbx_seq_one_letter_code
_entity_poly.pdbx_strand_id
1 'polypeptide(L)' 'AWKYMFNAQYGIINQALRAIGLPGPVWLGQSDWALVAVVVVNVWLGVPFMMVALLGGLQAIPGDLY' A
#
# COMPACT_ATOMS: atom_id res chain seq x y z
N ALA A 1 8.36 10.80 -2.32
CA ALA A 1 8.89 9.43 -2.11
C ALA A 1 8.11 8.38 -2.91
N TRP A 2 6.82 8.15 -2.63
CA TRP A 2 6.05 7.04 -3.25
C TRP A 2 6.00 7.08 -4.79
N LYS A 3 5.85 8.26 -5.41
CA LYS A 3 5.83 8.39 -6.88
C LYS A 3 7.07 7.81 -7.58
N TYR A 4 8.25 7.87 -6.94
CA TYR A 4 9.48 7.28 -7.48
C TYR A 4 9.47 5.75 -7.44
N MET A 5 8.79 5.14 -6.46
CA MET A 5 8.67 3.69 -6.35
C MET A 5 7.85 3.09 -7.52
N PHE A 6 6.89 3.87 -8.03
CA PHE A 6 6.05 3.55 -9.19
C PHE A 6 6.64 4.01 -10.54
N ASN A 7 7.91 4.41 -10.56
CA ASN A 7 8.57 4.75 -11.83
C ASN A 7 8.64 3.51 -12.75
N ALA A 8 8.31 3.69 -14.02
CA ALA A 8 8.20 2.58 -14.97
C ALA A 8 9.55 1.90 -15.30
N GLN A 9 10.65 2.65 -15.29
CA GLN A 9 11.99 2.17 -15.66
C GLN A 9 12.83 1.77 -14.45
N TYR A 10 12.87 2.61 -13.41
CA TYR A 10 13.78 2.45 -12.26
C TYR A 10 13.04 2.21 -10.94
N GLY A 11 11.71 2.12 -10.95
CA GLY A 11 10.92 1.94 -9.73
C GLY A 11 11.08 0.55 -9.12
N ILE A 12 11.19 0.50 -7.79
CA ILE A 12 11.35 -0.75 -7.04
C ILE A 12 10.17 -1.71 -7.21
N ILE A 13 8.96 -1.17 -7.44
CA ILE A 13 7.74 -1.98 -7.62
C ILE A 13 7.80 -2.75 -8.94
N ASN A 14 8.27 -2.12 -10.02
CA ASN A 14 8.46 -2.80 -11.30
C ASN A 14 9.63 -3.79 -11.27
N GLN A 15 10.68 -3.51 -10.49
CA GLN A 15 11.75 -4.49 -10.28
C GLN A 15 11.24 -5.73 -9.55
N ALA A 16 10.41 -5.56 -8.51
CA ALA A 16 9.78 -6.66 -7.80
C ALA A 16 8.85 -7.48 -8.70
N LEU A 17 8.01 -6.83 -9.53
CA LEU A 17 7.17 -7.54 -10.51
C LEU A 17 8.00 -8.33 -11.53
N ARG A 18 9.10 -7.76 -12.02
CA ARG A 18 10.00 -8.45 -12.95
C ARG A 18 10.71 -9.63 -12.28
N ALA A 19 11.06 -9.52 -11.00
CA ALA A 19 11.68 -10.61 -10.25
C ALA A 19 10.79 -11.85 -10.13
N ILE A 20 9.46 -11.66 -10.16
CA ILE A 20 8.46 -12.76 -10.18
C ILE A 20 7.99 -13.10 -11.60
N GLY A 21 8.65 -12.61 -12.64
CA GLY A 21 8.37 -12.92 -14.05
C GLY A 21 7.22 -12.12 -14.69
N LEU A 22 6.72 -11.07 -14.03
CA LEU A 22 5.62 -10.24 -14.55
C LEU A 22 6.14 -8.94 -15.21
N PRO A 23 5.57 -8.53 -16.36
CA PRO A 23 5.86 -7.22 -16.92
C PRO A 23 5.30 -6.12 -16.01
N GLY A 24 6.15 -5.14 -15.69
CA GLY A 24 5.75 -3.99 -14.87
C GLY A 24 5.00 -2.93 -15.70
N PRO A 25 3.78 -2.51 -15.33
CA PRO A 25 3.02 -1.52 -16.08
C PRO A 25 3.59 -0.11 -15.91
N VAL A 26 3.12 0.82 -16.76
CA VAL A 26 3.42 2.26 -16.63
C VAL A 26 2.41 2.88 -15.66
N TRP A 27 2.64 2.67 -14.36
CA TRP A 27 1.73 3.04 -13.28
C TRP A 27 1.12 4.43 -13.39
N LEU A 28 1.95 5.47 -13.55
CA LEU A 28 1.47 6.85 -13.60
C LEU A 28 1.17 7.35 -15.02
N GLY A 29 1.42 6.52 -16.04
CA GLY A 29 1.23 6.89 -17.45
C GLY A 29 -0.02 6.30 -18.10
N GLN A 30 -0.67 5.32 -17.46
CA GLN A 30 -1.93 4.71 -17.90
C GLN A 30 -3.02 4.97 -16.87
N SER A 31 -4.21 5.40 -17.31
CA SER A 31 -5.30 5.84 -16.43
C SER A 31 -5.71 4.76 -15.41
N ASP A 32 -5.86 3.52 -15.86
CA ASP A 32 -6.28 2.40 -15.01
C ASP A 32 -5.25 2.09 -13.93
N TRP A 33 -3.96 2.03 -14.30
CA TRP A 33 -2.88 1.74 -13.36
C TRP A 33 -2.56 2.91 -12.43
N ALA A 34 -2.88 4.14 -12.84
CA ALA A 34 -2.68 5.33 -12.02
C ALA A 34 -3.65 5.32 -10.83
N LEU A 35 -4.91 4.94 -11.08
CA LEU A 35 -5.90 4.74 -10.02
C LEU A 35 -5.46 3.64 -9.05
N VAL A 36 -5.01 2.49 -9.56
CA VAL A 36 -4.51 1.39 -8.71
C VAL A 36 -3.34 1.85 -7.84
N ALA A 37 -2.35 2.53 -8.42
CA ALA A 37 -1.19 3.02 -7.67
C ALA A 37 -1.59 3.99 -6.56
N VAL A 38 -2.51 4.92 -6.84
CA VAL A 38 -3.00 5.89 -5.85
C VAL A 38 -3.80 5.21 -4.75
N VAL A 39 -4.70 4.27 -5.09
CA VAL A 39 -5.49 3.52 -4.11
C VAL A 39 -4.58 2.70 -3.19
N VAL A 40 -3.59 1.99 -3.74
CA VAL A 40 -2.64 1.20 -2.94
C VAL A 40 -1.89 2.09 -1.94
N VAL A 41 -1.41 3.26 -2.37
CA VAL A 41 -0.74 4.21 -1.48
C VAL A 41 -1.68 4.75 -0.41
N ASN A 42 -2.92 5.06 -0.77
CA ASN A 42 -3.92 5.53 0.18
C ASN A 42 -4.25 4.48 1.25
N VAL A 43 -4.43 3.22 0.84
CA VAL A 43 -4.67 2.10 1.76
C VAL A 43 -3.45 1.87 2.66
N TRP A 44 -2.24 1.88 2.11
CA TRP A 44 -1.02 1.71 2.90
C TRP A 44 -0.85 2.79 3.99
N LEU A 45 -1.30 4.02 3.74
CA LEU A 45 -1.26 5.10 4.72
C LEU A 45 -2.42 5.03 5.72
N GLY A 46 -3.63 4.63 5.29
CA GLY A 46 -4.82 4.61 6.15
C GLY A 46 -4.93 3.39 7.07
N VAL A 47 -4.49 2.22 6.62
CA VAL A 47 -4.62 0.95 7.37
C VAL A 47 -3.88 0.97 8.72
N PRO A 48 -2.63 1.46 8.84
CA PRO A 48 -1.94 1.52 10.12
C PRO A 48 -2.68 2.35 11.17
N PHE A 49 -3.31 3.46 10.74
CA PHE A 49 -4.10 4.31 11.63
C PHE A 49 -5.32 3.57 12.18
N MET A 50 -6.11 2.91 11.32
CA MET A 50 -7.25 2.11 11.76
C MET A 50 -6.81 0.94 12.66
N MET A 51 -5.70 0.27 12.36
CA MET A 51 -5.17 -0.80 13.21
C MET A 51 -4.83 -0.31 14.62
N VAL A 52 -4.14 0.82 14.75
CA VAL A 52 -3.80 1.39 16.07
C VAL A 52 -5.06 1.83 16.83
N ALA A 53 -6.03 2.42 16.14
CA ALA A 53 -7.30 2.80 16.74
C ALA A 53 -8.08 1.59 17.27
N LEU A 54 -8.16 0.51 16.48
CA LEU A 54 -8.79 -0.75 16.89
C LEU A 54 -8.06 -1.40 18.06
N LEU A 55 -6.73 -1.42 18.02
CA LEU A 55 -5.90 -1.92 19.12
C LEU A 55 -6.15 -1.14 20.41
N GLY A 56 -6.21 0.19 20.35
CA GLY A 56 -6.53 1.04 21.50
C GLY A 56 -7.94 0.78 22.03
N GLY A 57 -8.92 0.60 21.13
CA GLY A 57 -10.28 0.21 21.51
C GLY A 57 -10.36 -1.15 22.19
N LEU A 58 -9.60 -2.14 21.71
CA LEU A 58 -9.50 -3.46 22.34
C LEU A 58 -8.80 -3.41 23.70
N GLN A 59 -7.75 -2.59 23.84
CA GLN A 59 -7.04 -2.42 25.12
C GLN A 59 -7.88 -1.70 26.19
N ALA A 60 -8.91 -0.95 25.80
CA ALA A 60 -9.82 -0.27 26.73
C ALA A 60 -10.84 -1.23 27.39
N ILE A 61 -10.99 -2.46 26.88
CA ILE A 61 -11.87 -3.48 27.46
C ILE A 61 -11.15 -4.09 28.68
N PRO A 62 -11.72 -4.02 29.91
CA PRO A 62 -11.11 -4.60 31.09
C PRO A 62 -10.94 -6.11 30.93
N GLY A 63 -9.76 -6.63 31.30
CA GLY A 63 -9.43 -8.06 31.22
C GLY A 63 -10.27 -8.96 32.15
N ASP A 64 -11.10 -8.38 33.02
CA ASP A 64 -11.99 -9.10 33.94
C ASP A 64 -13.23 -9.70 33.24
N LEU A 65 -13.42 -9.40 31.94
CA LEU A 65 -14.45 -9.96 31.06
C LEU A 65 -14.00 -11.21 30.28
N TYR A 66 -12.77 -11.70 30.54
CA TYR A 66 -12.19 -12.93 29.97
C TYR A 66 -11.79 -13.90 31.08
#